data_AF-A0A5C7YW55-F1
#
_entry.id   AF-A0A5C7YW55-F1
#
_cell.length_a   1.000
_cell.length_b   1.000
_cell.length_c   1.000
_cell.angle_alpha   90.00
_cell.angle_beta   90.00
_cell.angle_gamma   90.00
#
_symmetry.space_group_name_H-M   'P 1'
#
loop_
_entity.id
_entity.type
_entity.pdbx_description
1 polymer ?
#
loop_
_entity_poly.entity_id
_entity_poly.type
_entity_poly.pdbx_seq_one_letter_code
_entity_poly.pdbx_strand_id
1 'polypeptide(L)'
;MKTKNYSKNVSFGGNNSIIIFFLLVSVMMHSQVRVNFTPREPIASPSTSIFNIKGDFTLIGNTNLTLNNYDVNEPNSNNNMIYVDIDGDSNTFNSSSANLTFSTENGAIPECSKVVFAGLYWTGRSSDGSNSPDIFNVTKNSVTKTFNKRKVKLKGPTSSSYTEITANTNDIYYPQNSDGFMYSAFAEITEYVKTNGLGQYTVADIALVEGNGGSTGYYGGWGIIVVYENSKMKWRDVTVFDGHAYVQGNSTLSHQIPISGFNAVQTGQVNVKLGLMAGEGDRSISGDYFNIQRSSDNNWQTLSHSVNSTNNFFNSSIQTGGNTRNPNLVNNTGLDISMFNIPNPGNAVIANNQTSTTLRYGSTQDTYVIFMAAMAVDAYIPDPEGVMSLVTIMVYQRLLLQLLLQAKKLNTPSKYLTKELKI
;
A
#
# COMPACT_ATOMS: atom_id res chain seq x y z
N MET A 1 58.13 -76.29 44.59
CA MET A 1 57.66 -77.07 43.43
C MET A 1 57.01 -76.09 42.45
N LYS A 2 57.57 -75.94 41.23
CA LYS A 2 57.01 -75.27 40.02
C LYS A 2 56.61 -73.79 40.19
N THR A 3 56.92 -72.83 39.32
CA THR A 3 57.33 -72.84 37.91
C THR A 3 57.82 -71.42 37.57
N LYS A 4 58.90 -71.29 36.78
CA LYS A 4 59.17 -70.08 36.00
C LYS A 4 58.00 -69.87 35.01
N ASN A 5 57.68 -68.61 34.67
CA ASN A 5 57.64 -68.17 33.26
C ASN A 5 57.12 -66.74 33.03
N TYR A 6 57.98 -65.99 32.33
CA TYR A 6 57.76 -65.03 31.24
C TYR A 6 56.86 -63.79 31.42
N SER A 7 57.53 -62.64 31.46
CA SER A 7 57.02 -61.34 31.05
C SER A 7 56.65 -61.34 29.56
N LYS A 8 55.41 -60.94 29.23
CA LYS A 8 55.02 -60.48 27.89
C LYS A 8 54.48 -59.06 28.01
N ASN A 9 55.24 -58.11 27.47
CA ASN A 9 54.73 -56.78 27.14
C ASN A 9 53.67 -56.94 26.04
N VAL A 10 52.46 -56.49 26.32
CA VAL A 10 51.41 -56.31 25.32
C VAL A 10 50.93 -54.88 25.44
N SER A 11 51.51 -54.01 24.60
CA SER A 11 50.97 -52.69 24.30
C SER A 11 49.80 -52.88 23.34
N PHE A 12 48.60 -52.51 23.76
CA PHE A 12 47.49 -52.27 22.84
C PHE A 12 46.97 -50.86 23.05
N GLY A 13 47.10 -50.07 21.99
CA GLY A 13 46.66 -48.69 21.92
C GLY A 13 45.15 -48.55 21.90
N GLY A 14 44.68 -47.48 22.52
CA GLY A 14 43.37 -46.89 22.28
C GLY A 14 43.57 -45.39 22.17
N ASN A 15 43.56 -44.86 20.95
CA ASN A 15 43.40 -43.43 20.73
C ASN A 15 42.03 -43.03 21.30
N ASN A 16 42.02 -42.29 22.41
CA ASN A 16 40.81 -41.65 22.91
C ASN A 16 40.44 -40.49 21.99
N SER A 17 39.83 -40.81 20.84
CA SER A 17 39.15 -39.83 20.01
C SER A 17 37.84 -39.45 20.70
N ILE A 18 37.85 -38.32 21.41
CA ILE A 18 36.64 -37.66 21.88
C ILE A 18 35.91 -37.14 20.64
N ILE A 19 34.91 -37.89 20.17
CA ILE A 19 33.97 -37.43 19.14
C ILE A 19 33.00 -36.48 19.85
N ILE A 20 33.27 -35.18 19.75
CA ILE A 20 32.30 -34.13 20.12
C ILE A 20 31.21 -34.16 19.06
N PHE A 21 30.06 -34.74 19.39
CA PHE A 21 28.86 -34.66 18.58
C PHE A 21 28.35 -33.22 18.69
N PHE A 22 28.67 -32.37 17.70
CA PHE A 22 28.02 -31.07 17.56
C PHE A 22 26.56 -31.33 17.25
N LEU A 23 25.72 -31.23 18.28
CA LEU A 23 24.27 -31.15 18.11
C LEU A 23 24.01 -29.82 17.39
N LEU A 24 23.89 -29.86 16.07
CA LEU A 24 23.34 -28.79 15.27
C LEU A 24 21.88 -28.61 15.70
N VAL A 25 21.67 -27.81 16.74
CA VAL A 25 20.36 -27.24 17.02
C VAL A 25 20.09 -26.29 15.87
N SER A 26 19.32 -26.75 14.88
CA SER A 26 18.75 -25.87 13.86
C SER A 26 17.78 -24.94 14.56
N VAL A 27 18.27 -23.78 14.99
CA VAL A 27 17.41 -22.64 15.32
C VAL A 27 16.72 -22.27 14.03
N MET A 28 15.45 -22.64 13.88
CA MET A 28 14.64 -22.21 12.75
C MET A 28 14.43 -20.71 12.89
N MET A 29 15.16 -19.94 12.08
CA MET A 29 14.97 -18.50 11.93
C MET A 29 13.77 -18.29 11.00
N HIS A 30 12.73 -17.60 11.46
CA HIS A 30 11.47 -17.42 10.73
C HIS A 30 11.24 -15.94 10.41
N SER A 31 11.85 -15.43 9.34
CA SER A 31 11.15 -14.39 8.58
C SER A 31 10.12 -15.11 7.70
N GLN A 32 8.89 -14.58 7.66
CA GLN A 32 7.83 -15.20 6.90
C GLN A 32 6.71 -14.22 6.59
N VAL A 33 6.01 -14.52 5.51
CA VAL A 33 4.67 -14.01 5.26
C VAL A 33 3.74 -14.71 6.25
N ARG A 34 3.20 -13.96 7.22
CA ARG A 34 2.25 -14.46 8.23
C ARG A 34 0.85 -14.51 7.66
N VAL A 35 0.48 -13.45 6.94
CA VAL A 35 -0.75 -13.36 6.15
C VAL A 35 -0.34 -13.05 4.73
N ASN A 36 -0.76 -13.93 3.81
CA ASN A 36 -0.43 -13.78 2.39
C ASN A 36 -0.92 -12.45 1.86
N PHE A 37 -0.08 -11.80 1.05
CA PHE A 37 -0.49 -10.62 0.32
C PHE A 37 -1.48 -11.03 -0.76
N THR A 38 -2.75 -10.70 -0.55
CA THR A 38 -3.84 -11.01 -1.49
C THR A 38 -4.40 -9.73 -2.09
N PRO A 39 -4.78 -9.74 -3.37
CA PRO A 39 -5.51 -8.63 -3.97
C PRO A 39 -6.81 -8.35 -3.20
N ARG A 40 -7.08 -7.08 -2.88
CA ARG A 40 -8.35 -6.67 -2.27
C ARG A 40 -9.43 -6.51 -3.32
N GLU A 41 -10.57 -7.14 -3.05
CA GLU A 41 -11.81 -6.93 -3.78
C GLU A 41 -12.66 -5.92 -2.99
N PRO A 42 -13.11 -4.81 -3.61
CA PRO A 42 -14.04 -3.89 -2.96
C PRO A 42 -15.31 -4.60 -2.51
N ILE A 43 -15.87 -4.15 -1.39
CA ILE A 43 -17.19 -4.60 -0.92
C ILE A 43 -18.28 -4.21 -1.95
N ALA A 44 -18.08 -3.12 -2.70
CA ALA A 44 -19.01 -2.65 -3.72
C ALA A 44 -18.77 -3.28 -5.11
N SER A 45 -19.83 -3.56 -5.85
CA SER A 45 -19.76 -4.17 -7.19
C SER A 45 -19.26 -3.19 -8.29
N PRO A 46 -18.52 -3.68 -9.30
CA PRO A 46 -18.10 -5.07 -9.51
C PRO A 46 -16.96 -5.49 -8.56
N SER A 47 -17.06 -6.70 -7.98
CA SER A 47 -16.03 -7.31 -7.14
C SER A 47 -14.88 -7.83 -8.00
N THR A 48 -14.08 -6.91 -8.52
CA THR A 48 -12.80 -7.22 -9.18
C THR A 48 -11.69 -6.66 -8.33
N SER A 49 -10.64 -7.45 -8.15
CA SER A 49 -9.44 -7.03 -7.44
C SER A 49 -8.50 -6.16 -8.29
N ILE A 50 -8.81 -6.01 -9.57
CA ILE A 50 -8.06 -5.19 -10.51
C ILE A 50 -8.96 -4.05 -11.00
N PHE A 51 -8.61 -2.84 -10.60
CA PHE A 51 -9.29 -1.63 -11.03
C PHE A 51 -8.73 -1.22 -12.39
N ASN A 52 -9.50 -1.49 -13.43
CA ASN A 52 -9.20 -1.10 -14.81
C ASN A 52 -9.83 0.28 -15.04
N ILE A 53 -9.07 1.36 -14.83
CA ILE A 53 -9.63 2.71 -14.72
C ILE A 53 -8.82 3.77 -15.50
N LYS A 54 -9.49 4.82 -15.99
CA LYS A 54 -8.81 6.09 -16.31
C LYS A 54 -8.54 6.79 -15.00
N GLY A 55 -7.37 6.59 -14.41
CA GLY A 55 -7.16 6.95 -13.01
C GLY A 55 -5.84 6.49 -12.44
N ASP A 56 -5.70 6.59 -11.12
CA ASP A 56 -4.53 6.17 -10.36
C ASP A 56 -4.94 5.88 -8.90
N PHE A 57 -4.00 5.46 -8.05
CA PHE A 57 -4.14 5.51 -6.61
C PHE A 57 -3.33 6.65 -5.99
N THR A 58 -3.71 7.08 -4.79
CA THR A 58 -2.92 7.97 -3.93
C THR A 58 -2.83 7.38 -2.53
N LEU A 59 -1.74 7.68 -1.83
CA LEU A 59 -1.55 7.33 -0.43
C LEU A 59 -1.51 8.61 0.41
N ILE A 60 -2.12 8.56 1.58
CA ILE A 60 -1.91 9.51 2.68
C ILE A 60 -1.68 8.73 3.96
N GLY A 61 -1.13 9.36 4.97
CA GLY A 61 -0.94 8.73 6.27
C GLY A 61 0.02 9.51 7.14
N ASN A 62 0.06 9.15 8.42
CA ASN A 62 0.92 9.79 9.39
C ASN A 62 1.15 8.94 10.65
N THR A 63 2.11 9.35 11.46
CA THR A 63 2.46 8.71 12.73
C THR A 63 1.64 9.23 13.90
N ASN A 64 1.34 8.35 14.87
CA ASN A 64 0.63 8.65 16.10
C ASN A 64 1.52 8.50 17.36
N LEU A 65 2.79 8.11 17.17
CA LEU A 65 3.83 8.14 18.18
C LEU A 65 5.05 8.89 17.65
N THR A 66 5.78 9.55 18.54
CA THR A 66 7.05 10.18 18.22
C THR A 66 7.99 10.12 19.41
N LEU A 67 9.26 10.42 19.20
CA LEU A 67 10.26 10.48 20.27
C LEU A 67 9.92 11.61 21.25
N ASN A 68 10.04 11.34 22.54
CA ASN A 68 9.93 12.38 23.58
C ASN A 68 10.97 13.50 23.37
N ASN A 69 12.19 13.11 22.99
CA ASN A 69 13.25 14.01 22.57
C ASN A 69 13.52 13.77 21.09
N TYR A 70 12.83 14.52 20.22
CA TYR A 70 12.92 14.30 18.78
C TYR A 70 14.32 14.58 18.24
N ASP A 71 14.90 13.59 17.56
CA ASP A 71 16.06 13.73 16.68
C ASP A 71 15.82 12.94 15.40
N VAL A 72 16.32 13.47 14.29
CA VAL A 72 16.06 12.90 12.97
C VAL A 72 16.72 11.52 12.78
N ASN A 73 17.82 11.23 13.45
CA ASN A 73 18.55 9.96 13.33
C ASN A 73 18.39 9.05 14.54
N GLU A 74 17.64 9.46 15.56
CA GLU A 74 17.39 8.63 16.73
C GLU A 74 16.33 7.57 16.42
N PRO A 75 16.61 6.28 16.67
CA PRO A 75 15.63 5.22 16.49
C PRO A 75 14.59 5.21 17.60
N ASN A 76 13.42 4.59 17.37
CA ASN A 76 12.48 4.31 18.46
C ASN A 76 13.02 3.23 19.42
N SER A 77 13.97 2.42 18.96
CA SER A 77 14.73 1.44 19.74
C SER A 77 15.35 2.03 21.01
N ASN A 78 14.99 1.48 22.17
CA ASN A 78 15.42 1.89 23.51
C ASN A 78 15.14 3.36 23.87
N ASN A 79 14.25 4.04 23.15
CA ASN A 79 13.90 5.43 23.40
C ASN A 79 12.48 5.58 23.94
N ASN A 80 12.25 6.66 24.68
CA ASN A 80 10.93 7.00 25.18
C ASN A 80 10.08 7.62 24.07
N MET A 81 8.93 7.00 23.81
CA MET A 81 7.93 7.47 22.85
C MET A 81 6.81 8.20 23.57
N ILE A 82 6.26 9.22 22.92
CA ILE A 82 5.09 9.99 23.34
C ILE A 82 4.04 9.99 22.25
N TYR A 83 2.78 10.15 22.63
CA TYR A 83 1.70 10.32 21.68
C TYR A 83 1.87 11.61 20.90
N VAL A 84 1.68 11.50 19.59
CA VAL A 84 1.32 12.64 18.77
C VAL A 84 -0.17 12.89 19.00
N ASP A 85 -0.51 14.11 19.40
CA ASP A 85 -1.89 14.54 19.60
C ASP A 85 -2.08 15.97 19.08
N ILE A 86 -2.78 16.12 17.96
CA ILE A 86 -2.90 17.37 17.21
C ILE A 86 -4.29 18.00 17.25
N ASP A 87 -5.29 17.31 17.80
CA ASP A 87 -6.69 17.71 17.69
C ASP A 87 -7.21 18.46 18.93
N GLY A 88 -6.50 18.38 20.05
CA GLY A 88 -6.87 19.01 21.32
C GLY A 88 -8.16 18.45 21.95
N ASP A 89 -8.66 17.30 21.49
CA ASP A 89 -9.83 16.63 22.04
C ASP A 89 -9.42 15.80 23.26
N SER A 90 -9.90 16.17 24.45
CA SER A 90 -9.60 15.41 25.67
C SER A 90 -10.10 13.96 25.65
N ASN A 91 -10.95 13.59 24.68
CA ASN A 91 -11.46 12.25 24.48
C ASN A 91 -10.62 11.41 23.51
N THR A 92 -9.55 11.94 22.93
CA THR A 92 -8.53 11.22 22.15
C THR A 92 -7.20 11.24 22.91
N PHE A 93 -6.38 10.20 22.78
CA PHE A 93 -5.06 10.14 23.44
C PHE A 93 -3.92 10.37 22.47
N ASN A 94 -4.14 10.01 21.20
CA ASN A 94 -3.25 10.29 20.08
C ASN A 94 -4.11 10.64 18.87
N SER A 95 -3.61 11.52 18.04
CA SER A 95 -4.24 11.96 16.79
C SER A 95 -3.18 12.52 15.84
N SER A 96 -3.32 12.24 14.55
CA SER A 96 -2.48 12.83 13.50
C SER A 96 -3.27 12.96 12.21
N SER A 97 -2.84 13.85 11.31
CA SER A 97 -3.56 14.12 10.06
C SER A 97 -2.68 14.16 8.83
N ALA A 98 -3.31 13.93 7.69
CA ALA A 98 -2.74 14.09 6.35
C ALA A 98 -3.83 14.56 5.37
N ASN A 99 -3.45 15.37 4.38
CA ASN A 99 -4.38 15.86 3.36
C ASN A 99 -4.44 14.93 2.16
N LEU A 100 -5.66 14.53 1.79
CA LEU A 100 -5.97 13.83 0.54
C LEU A 100 -6.03 14.82 -0.61
N THR A 101 -5.22 14.57 -1.63
CA THR A 101 -5.27 15.24 -2.93
C THR A 101 -5.16 14.20 -4.06
N PHE A 102 -5.66 14.55 -5.24
CA PHE A 102 -5.55 13.72 -6.45
C PHE A 102 -4.66 14.37 -7.50
N SER A 103 -4.16 13.54 -8.42
CA SER A 103 -3.27 13.97 -9.49
C SER A 103 -3.93 15.01 -10.39
N THR A 104 -3.11 15.96 -10.86
CA THR A 104 -3.48 16.94 -11.88
C THR A 104 -2.91 16.56 -13.26
N GLU A 105 -2.50 15.31 -13.46
CA GLU A 105 -1.94 14.85 -14.73
C GLU A 105 -2.90 15.14 -15.90
N ASN A 106 -2.35 15.46 -17.07
CA ASN A 106 -3.13 15.78 -18.28
C ASN A 106 -4.22 16.85 -18.08
N GLY A 107 -4.05 17.74 -17.09
CA GLY A 107 -5.04 18.75 -16.75
C GLY A 107 -6.28 18.20 -16.04
N ALA A 108 -6.17 17.03 -15.39
CA ALA A 108 -7.20 16.51 -14.50
C ALA A 108 -7.49 17.51 -13.36
N ILE A 109 -8.77 17.75 -13.11
CA ILE A 109 -9.25 18.53 -11.98
C ILE A 109 -9.54 17.56 -10.83
N PRO A 110 -8.84 17.63 -9.68
CA PRO A 110 -8.99 16.69 -8.57
C PRO A 110 -10.44 16.53 -8.09
N GLU A 111 -11.20 17.61 -8.05
CA GLU A 111 -12.60 17.63 -7.60
C GLU A 111 -13.56 16.94 -8.58
N CYS A 112 -13.14 16.73 -9.83
CA CYS A 112 -13.90 15.97 -10.83
C CYS A 112 -13.56 14.47 -10.82
N SER A 113 -12.72 14.01 -9.90
CA SER A 113 -12.38 12.61 -9.77
C SER A 113 -13.44 11.84 -8.97
N LYS A 114 -13.64 10.58 -9.33
CA LYS A 114 -14.58 9.66 -8.68
C LYS A 114 -13.81 8.61 -7.89
N VAL A 115 -14.06 8.53 -6.58
CA VAL A 115 -13.48 7.48 -5.73
C VAL A 115 -14.12 6.13 -6.04
N VAL A 116 -13.27 5.14 -6.32
CA VAL A 116 -13.68 3.76 -6.63
C VAL A 116 -13.47 2.85 -5.42
N PHE A 117 -12.37 3.02 -4.71
CA PHE A 117 -12.04 2.27 -3.50
C PHE A 117 -11.25 3.13 -2.53
N ALA A 118 -11.48 2.97 -1.22
CA ALA A 118 -10.60 3.50 -0.21
C ALA A 118 -10.44 2.52 0.96
N GLY A 119 -9.19 2.32 1.37
CA GLY A 119 -8.82 1.44 2.49
C GLY A 119 -8.07 2.22 3.57
N LEU A 120 -8.52 2.11 4.82
CA LEU A 120 -7.81 2.61 5.99
C LEU A 120 -7.03 1.47 6.63
N TYR A 121 -5.72 1.68 6.76
CA TYR A 121 -4.80 0.77 7.42
C TYR A 121 -4.21 1.45 8.65
N TRP A 122 -4.03 0.70 9.73
CA TRP A 122 -3.29 1.17 10.90
C TRP A 122 -2.47 0.05 11.51
N THR A 123 -1.38 0.43 12.17
CA THR A 123 -0.37 -0.49 12.70
C THR A 123 0.22 0.07 13.98
N GLY A 124 0.84 -0.81 14.77
CA GLY A 124 1.68 -0.39 15.87
C GLY A 124 2.26 -1.56 16.66
N ARG A 125 3.11 -1.19 17.60
CA ARG A 125 3.65 -2.08 18.64
C ARG A 125 3.42 -1.42 19.98
N SER A 126 2.59 -2.04 20.81
CA SER A 126 2.11 -1.47 22.08
C SER A 126 2.44 -2.32 23.31
N SER A 127 3.33 -3.29 23.17
CA SER A 127 3.81 -4.16 24.26
C SER A 127 5.23 -4.62 23.94
N ASP A 128 6.05 -4.74 24.98
CA ASP A 128 7.38 -5.34 24.97
C ASP A 128 7.50 -6.45 26.03
N GLY A 129 6.38 -6.85 26.64
CA GLY A 129 6.30 -7.93 27.62
C GLY A 129 6.19 -9.33 27.01
N SER A 130 5.71 -10.30 27.79
CA SER A 130 5.50 -11.68 27.31
C SER A 130 4.21 -11.87 26.50
N ASN A 131 3.31 -10.87 26.52
CA ASN A 131 2.03 -10.91 25.84
C ASN A 131 1.60 -9.51 25.37
N SER A 132 0.86 -9.46 24.26
CA SER A 132 0.33 -8.23 23.67
C SER A 132 -1.17 -8.40 23.37
N PRO A 133 -2.06 -8.22 24.36
CA PRO A 133 -3.49 -8.46 24.18
C PRO A 133 -4.09 -7.46 23.17
N ASP A 134 -5.16 -7.88 22.50
CA ASP A 134 -5.88 -7.01 21.54
C ASP A 134 -6.56 -5.84 22.22
N ILE A 135 -7.01 -6.05 23.46
CA ILE A 135 -7.72 -5.07 24.28
C ILE A 135 -6.93 -4.82 25.55
N PHE A 136 -6.62 -3.56 25.83
CA PHE A 136 -5.86 -3.17 27.02
C PHE A 136 -6.26 -1.77 27.49
N ASN A 137 -6.03 -1.50 28.78
CA ASN A 137 -6.29 -0.20 29.39
C ASN A 137 -5.02 0.64 29.42
N VAL A 138 -5.12 1.91 29.03
CA VAL A 138 -4.07 2.91 29.17
C VAL A 138 -4.59 4.05 30.04
N THR A 139 -3.77 4.49 31.00
CA THR A 139 -4.10 5.65 31.83
C THR A 139 -3.14 6.80 31.52
N LYS A 140 -3.69 7.94 31.11
CA LYS A 140 -2.95 9.19 30.87
C LYS A 140 -3.71 10.34 31.53
N ASN A 141 -3.00 11.20 32.27
CA ASN A 141 -3.58 12.36 32.96
C ASN A 141 -4.84 12.01 33.79
N SER A 142 -4.78 10.90 34.55
CA SER A 142 -5.89 10.38 35.37
C SER A 142 -7.13 9.93 34.60
N VAL A 143 -7.09 9.89 33.27
CA VAL A 143 -8.12 9.30 32.42
C VAL A 143 -7.67 7.91 32.00
N THR A 144 -8.52 6.90 32.20
CA THR A 144 -8.28 5.55 31.70
C THR A 144 -9.12 5.30 30.46
N LYS A 145 -8.49 4.85 29.39
CA LYS A 145 -9.13 4.44 28.14
C LYS A 145 -8.84 2.98 27.86
N THR A 146 -9.86 2.24 27.40
CA THR A 146 -9.70 0.89 26.87
C THR A 146 -9.44 0.98 25.37
N PHE A 147 -8.23 0.63 24.95
CA PHE A 147 -7.89 0.48 23.55
C PHE A 147 -8.24 -0.90 23.04
N ASN A 148 -8.54 -0.99 21.74
CA ASN A 148 -8.68 -2.23 21.00
C ASN A 148 -7.90 -2.07 19.70
N LYS A 149 -6.95 -2.97 19.41
CA LYS A 149 -6.12 -2.93 18.18
C LYS A 149 -6.94 -2.91 16.89
N ARG A 150 -8.20 -3.34 16.93
CA ARG A 150 -9.14 -3.34 15.79
C ARG A 150 -9.93 -2.04 15.64
N LYS A 151 -9.74 -1.04 16.51
CA LYS A 151 -10.54 0.18 16.51
C LYS A 151 -9.67 1.41 16.40
N VAL A 152 -10.13 2.36 15.61
CA VAL A 152 -9.59 3.73 15.51
C VAL A 152 -10.74 4.71 15.34
N LYS A 153 -10.46 5.99 15.52
CA LYS A 153 -11.38 7.09 15.22
C LYS A 153 -10.93 7.81 13.97
N LEU A 154 -11.86 8.08 13.05
CA LEU A 154 -11.62 8.78 11.79
C LEU A 154 -12.46 10.06 11.72
N LYS A 155 -11.83 11.19 11.37
CA LYS A 155 -12.50 12.46 11.07
C LYS A 155 -12.06 12.94 9.69
N GLY A 156 -13.01 13.00 8.76
CA GLY A 156 -12.81 13.49 7.41
C GLY A 156 -13.02 15.02 7.28
N PRO A 157 -12.69 15.60 6.12
CA PRO A 157 -12.65 17.05 5.91
C PRO A 157 -13.95 17.79 6.23
N THR A 158 -15.09 17.17 5.93
CA THR A 158 -16.42 17.76 6.14
C THR A 158 -17.09 17.30 7.44
N SER A 159 -16.43 16.45 8.23
CA SER A 159 -17.00 15.92 9.47
C SER A 159 -16.68 16.81 10.67
N SER A 160 -17.70 17.14 11.46
CA SER A 160 -17.53 17.86 12.72
C SER A 160 -17.09 16.97 13.89
N SER A 161 -17.18 15.64 13.74
CA SER A 161 -16.89 14.68 14.81
C SER A 161 -16.18 13.43 14.30
N TYR A 162 -15.56 12.69 15.21
CA TYR A 162 -14.97 11.39 14.92
C TYR A 162 -16.04 10.31 14.69
N THR A 163 -15.73 9.39 13.78
CA THR A 163 -16.45 8.12 13.58
C THR A 163 -15.55 6.97 14.01
N GLU A 164 -16.05 6.05 14.83
CA GLU A 164 -15.31 4.83 15.16
C GLU A 164 -15.31 3.90 13.95
N ILE A 165 -14.11 3.48 13.53
CA ILE A 165 -13.88 2.50 12.49
C ILE A 165 -13.39 1.22 13.15
N THR A 166 -13.99 0.08 12.78
CA THR A 166 -13.65 -1.23 13.34
C THR A 166 -13.23 -2.19 12.22
N ALA A 167 -12.01 -2.73 12.31
CA ALA A 167 -11.53 -3.82 11.46
C ALA A 167 -12.20 -5.15 11.86
N ASN A 168 -12.38 -6.09 10.91
CA ASN A 168 -12.78 -7.45 11.27
C ASN A 168 -11.67 -8.18 12.03
N THR A 169 -12.03 -9.24 12.76
CA THR A 169 -11.07 -10.01 13.60
C THR A 169 -9.91 -10.59 12.79
N ASN A 170 -10.15 -10.94 11.52
CA ASN A 170 -9.16 -11.51 10.62
C ASN A 170 -8.70 -10.51 9.54
N ASP A 171 -9.11 -9.24 9.64
CA ASP A 171 -8.61 -8.21 8.73
C ASP A 171 -7.21 -7.79 9.16
N ILE A 172 -6.27 -8.49 8.52
CA ILE A 172 -4.82 -8.51 8.62
C ILE A 172 -4.27 -9.36 9.78
N TYR A 173 -3.68 -8.81 10.85
CA TYR A 173 -2.95 -9.65 11.81
C TYR A 173 -2.72 -8.98 13.17
N TYR A 174 -3.00 -9.70 14.26
CA TYR A 174 -2.92 -9.22 15.64
C TYR A 174 -2.11 -10.19 16.52
N PRO A 175 -0.77 -10.24 16.40
CA PRO A 175 0.03 -11.20 17.16
C PRO A 175 0.07 -10.83 18.65
N GLN A 176 -0.11 -11.84 19.51
CA GLN A 176 -0.09 -11.67 20.97
C GLN A 176 1.18 -12.20 21.62
N ASN A 177 1.83 -13.20 21.02
CA ASN A 177 2.99 -13.91 21.56
C ASN A 177 4.12 -14.15 20.51
N SER A 178 4.07 -13.48 19.36
CA SER A 178 5.00 -13.64 18.23
C SER A 178 5.27 -12.31 17.51
N ASP A 179 6.17 -12.34 16.51
CA ASP A 179 6.32 -11.29 15.49
C ASP A 179 6.53 -9.88 16.03
N GLY A 180 7.30 -9.79 17.12
CA GLY A 180 7.58 -8.52 17.78
C GLY A 180 6.34 -7.80 18.31
N PHE A 181 5.18 -8.46 18.38
CA PHE A 181 3.89 -7.87 18.75
C PHE A 181 3.39 -6.75 17.82
N MET A 182 3.93 -6.69 16.60
CA MET A 182 3.53 -5.71 15.60
C MET A 182 2.23 -6.14 14.97
N TYR A 183 1.17 -5.35 15.18
CA TYR A 183 -0.12 -5.63 14.57
C TYR A 183 -0.33 -4.72 13.36
N SER A 184 -1.21 -5.16 12.48
CA SER A 184 -1.72 -4.36 11.38
C SER A 184 -3.18 -4.68 11.18
N ALA A 185 -3.96 -3.67 10.84
CA ALA A 185 -5.41 -3.73 10.74
C ALA A 185 -5.89 -2.98 9.51
N PHE A 186 -7.06 -3.37 9.02
CA PHE A 186 -7.68 -2.78 7.84
C PHE A 186 -9.19 -2.62 8.01
N ALA A 187 -9.70 -1.54 7.44
CA ALA A 187 -11.12 -1.37 7.15
C ALA A 187 -11.31 -0.67 5.81
N GLU A 188 -12.26 -1.15 5.01
CA GLU A 188 -12.70 -0.41 3.82
C GLU A 188 -13.52 0.82 4.27
N ILE A 189 -13.15 1.99 3.75
CA ILE A 189 -13.77 3.28 4.06
C ILE A 189 -14.22 4.03 2.79
N THR A 190 -14.47 3.31 1.70
CA THR A 190 -14.85 3.86 0.39
C THR A 190 -15.98 4.88 0.49
N GLU A 191 -17.09 4.54 1.16
CA GLU A 191 -18.25 5.43 1.30
C GLU A 191 -17.97 6.63 2.22
N TYR A 192 -17.09 6.46 3.21
CA TYR A 192 -16.66 7.57 4.07
C TYR A 192 -15.87 8.61 3.28
N VAL A 193 -14.94 8.17 2.42
CA VAL A 193 -14.15 9.06 1.57
C VAL A 193 -14.99 9.71 0.49
N LYS A 194 -15.92 8.98 -0.14
CA LYS A 194 -16.90 9.57 -1.08
C LYS A 194 -17.72 10.67 -0.45
N THR A 195 -18.15 10.48 0.80
CA THR A 195 -18.96 11.46 1.53
C THR A 195 -18.16 12.69 1.96
N ASN A 196 -16.92 12.51 2.41
CA ASN A 196 -16.13 13.60 2.99
C ASN A 196 -15.17 14.29 2.00
N GLY A 197 -14.93 13.70 0.84
CA GLY A 197 -14.18 14.33 -0.27
C GLY A 197 -12.69 14.54 0.01
N LEU A 198 -12.11 15.50 -0.72
CA LEU A 198 -10.70 15.90 -0.60
C LEU A 198 -10.45 16.78 0.64
N GLY A 199 -9.21 16.79 1.13
CA GLY A 199 -8.80 17.61 2.26
C GLY A 199 -8.24 16.79 3.42
N GLN A 200 -8.30 17.36 4.63
CA GLN A 200 -7.69 16.77 5.82
C GLN A 200 -8.46 15.56 6.36
N TYR A 201 -7.78 14.43 6.49
CA TYR A 201 -8.22 13.27 7.27
C TYR A 201 -7.38 13.19 8.54
N THR A 202 -8.05 13.04 9.68
CA THR A 202 -7.42 12.85 11.00
C THR A 202 -7.79 11.47 11.53
N VAL A 203 -6.78 10.71 11.96
CA VAL A 203 -6.97 9.41 12.63
C VAL A 203 -6.46 9.51 14.06
N ALA A 204 -7.31 9.09 14.99
CA ALA A 204 -7.09 9.18 16.41
C ALA A 204 -7.35 7.84 17.12
N ASP A 205 -6.88 7.76 18.36
CA ASP A 205 -7.06 6.62 19.25
C ASP A 205 -6.59 5.28 18.64
N ILE A 206 -5.44 5.32 17.94
CA ILE A 206 -4.72 4.08 17.60
C ILE A 206 -4.26 3.43 18.91
N ALA A 207 -4.43 2.10 19.01
CA ALA A 207 -4.11 1.31 20.20
C ALA A 207 -2.60 1.23 20.47
N LEU A 208 -2.07 2.28 21.09
CA LEU A 208 -0.65 2.50 21.33
C LEU A 208 -0.38 2.77 22.82
N VAL A 209 0.87 2.73 23.25
CA VAL A 209 1.32 3.12 24.60
C VAL A 209 2.51 4.08 24.50
N GLU A 210 2.62 5.00 25.44
CA GLU A 210 3.83 5.84 25.62
C GLU A 210 4.89 5.07 26.42
N GLY A 211 6.14 5.54 26.39
CA GLY A 211 7.25 4.97 27.14
C GLY A 211 8.27 4.27 26.25
N ASN A 212 9.12 3.45 26.87
CA ASN A 212 10.21 2.74 26.20
C ASN A 212 9.75 1.34 25.79
N GLY A 213 9.83 1.03 24.49
CA GLY A 213 9.46 -0.28 23.96
C GLY A 213 10.61 -1.31 23.92
N GLY A 214 11.74 -1.03 24.57
CA GLY A 214 12.93 -1.87 24.52
C GLY A 214 13.61 -1.84 23.15
N SER A 215 14.32 -2.92 22.81
CA SER A 215 15.21 -2.95 21.63
C SER A 215 14.52 -2.83 20.27
N THR A 216 13.20 -3.06 20.19
CA THR A 216 12.37 -2.88 18.98
C THR A 216 11.55 -1.58 19.04
N GLY A 217 11.58 -0.88 20.17
CA GLY A 217 10.84 0.37 20.34
C GLY A 217 9.30 0.24 20.25
N TYR A 218 8.61 1.32 20.59
CA TYR A 218 7.18 1.45 20.25
C TYR A 218 7.05 2.31 19.00
N TYR A 219 6.04 2.01 18.19
CA TYR A 219 5.67 2.84 17.04
C TYR A 219 4.18 2.66 16.77
N GLY A 220 3.63 3.55 15.97
CA GLY A 220 2.30 3.34 15.42
C GLY A 220 1.81 4.50 14.59
N GLY A 221 0.89 4.19 13.69
CA GLY A 221 0.29 5.17 12.80
C GLY A 221 -0.63 4.51 11.80
N TRP A 222 -0.95 5.26 10.75
CA TRP A 222 -2.00 4.90 9.81
C TRP A 222 -1.69 5.37 8.40
N GLY A 223 -2.33 4.73 7.43
CA GLY A 223 -2.37 5.17 6.06
C GLY A 223 -3.72 4.91 5.41
N ILE A 224 -4.11 5.77 4.49
CA ILE A 224 -5.26 5.58 3.60
C ILE A 224 -4.74 5.46 2.17
N ILE A 225 -5.16 4.40 1.49
CA ILE A 225 -5.07 4.30 0.03
C ILE A 225 -6.41 4.69 -0.57
N VAL A 226 -6.40 5.50 -1.63
CA VAL A 226 -7.60 5.84 -2.41
C VAL A 226 -7.33 5.57 -3.89
N VAL A 227 -8.15 4.73 -4.50
CA VAL A 227 -8.18 4.49 -5.96
C VAL A 227 -9.29 5.33 -6.56
N TYR A 228 -8.97 6.12 -7.59
CA TYR A 228 -9.89 7.11 -8.15
C TYR A 228 -9.81 7.18 -9.68
N GLU A 229 -10.96 7.45 -10.30
CA GLU A 229 -11.14 7.68 -11.73
C GLU A 229 -11.16 9.18 -12.06
N ASN A 230 -10.58 9.57 -13.18
CA ASN A 230 -10.74 10.87 -13.80
C ASN A 230 -10.61 10.74 -15.33
N SER A 231 -11.56 11.29 -16.08
CA SER A 231 -11.63 11.11 -17.54
C SER A 231 -10.45 11.70 -18.32
N LYS A 232 -9.65 12.58 -17.71
CA LYS A 232 -8.43 13.15 -18.30
C LYS A 232 -7.18 12.30 -18.07
N MET A 233 -7.24 11.34 -17.15
CA MET A 233 -6.10 10.49 -16.77
C MET A 233 -5.90 9.32 -17.72
N LYS A 234 -4.72 8.71 -17.67
CA LYS A 234 -4.41 7.51 -18.46
C LYS A 234 -5.16 6.28 -17.92
N TRP A 235 -5.39 5.31 -18.81
CA TRP A 235 -5.81 3.97 -18.41
C TRP A 235 -4.70 3.30 -17.59
N ARG A 236 -5.08 2.73 -16.45
CA ARG A 236 -4.22 1.95 -15.56
C ARG A 236 -4.95 0.75 -15.01
N ASP A 237 -4.21 -0.31 -14.84
CA ASP A 237 -4.59 -1.42 -13.98
C ASP A 237 -3.99 -1.15 -12.61
N VAL A 238 -4.87 -0.90 -11.64
CA VAL A 238 -4.50 -0.69 -10.24
C VAL A 238 -4.87 -1.93 -9.44
N THR A 239 -3.95 -2.40 -8.61
CA THR A 239 -4.20 -3.49 -7.67
C THR A 239 -3.67 -3.12 -6.30
N VAL A 240 -4.47 -3.37 -5.27
CA VAL A 240 -4.11 -3.17 -3.88
C VAL A 240 -3.99 -4.56 -3.24
N PHE A 241 -2.85 -4.81 -2.62
CA PHE A 241 -2.55 -6.04 -1.89
C PHE A 241 -2.36 -5.68 -0.44
N ASP A 242 -2.91 -6.48 0.45
CA ASP A 242 -2.51 -6.43 1.83
C ASP A 242 -2.33 -7.83 2.41
N GLY A 243 -1.61 -7.85 3.52
CA GLY A 243 -1.14 -9.04 4.18
C GLY A 243 -0.34 -8.61 5.39
N HIS A 244 0.49 -9.52 5.89
CA HIS A 244 1.40 -9.20 6.99
C HIS A 244 2.69 -9.97 6.79
N ALA A 245 3.72 -9.27 6.36
CA ALA A 245 5.08 -9.76 6.33
C ALA A 245 5.79 -9.32 7.61
N TYR A 246 6.45 -10.25 8.29
CA TYR A 246 7.34 -9.94 9.40
C TYR A 246 8.78 -10.28 9.02
N VAL A 247 9.65 -9.28 9.10
CA VAL A 247 11.09 -9.43 8.91
C VAL A 247 11.76 -9.32 10.26
N GLN A 248 12.38 -10.42 10.68
CA GLN A 248 13.16 -10.47 11.89
C GLN A 248 14.54 -9.85 11.62
N GLY A 249 14.96 -8.93 12.49
CA GLY A 249 16.29 -8.36 12.47
C GLY A 249 17.39 -9.40 12.65
N ASN A 250 18.60 -9.06 12.22
CA ASN A 250 19.77 -9.94 12.22
C ASN A 250 19.57 -11.27 11.49
N SER A 251 18.64 -11.33 10.53
CA SER A 251 18.42 -12.48 9.65
C SER A 251 18.65 -12.06 8.20
N THR A 252 19.28 -12.92 7.38
CA THR A 252 19.55 -12.68 5.95
C THR A 252 18.53 -13.39 5.05
N LEU A 253 17.28 -13.42 5.50
CA LEU A 253 16.19 -14.03 4.75
C LEU A 253 15.58 -13.01 3.78
N SER A 254 15.22 -13.48 2.60
CA SER A 254 14.47 -12.70 1.62
C SER A 254 13.15 -13.38 1.30
N HIS A 255 12.10 -12.60 1.16
CA HIS A 255 10.75 -13.07 0.86
C HIS A 255 10.22 -12.39 -0.39
N GLN A 256 9.21 -13.02 -1.00
CA GLN A 256 8.67 -12.59 -2.28
C GLN A 256 7.16 -12.34 -2.16
N ILE A 257 6.70 -11.31 -2.86
CA ILE A 257 5.29 -11.00 -3.05
C ILE A 257 5.02 -11.11 -4.55
N PRO A 258 4.35 -12.18 -5.01
CA PRO A 258 3.93 -12.28 -6.40
C PRO A 258 2.81 -11.28 -6.67
N ILE A 259 2.92 -10.56 -7.79
CA ILE A 259 1.93 -9.60 -8.28
C ILE A 259 1.47 -10.10 -9.64
N SER A 260 0.17 -10.32 -9.82
CA SER A 260 -0.36 -10.86 -11.08
C SER A 260 -1.73 -10.27 -11.43
N GLY A 261 -2.06 -10.33 -12.73
CA GLY A 261 -3.36 -9.99 -13.28
C GLY A 261 -3.44 -8.62 -13.97
N PHE A 262 -2.43 -7.75 -13.83
CA PHE A 262 -2.39 -6.48 -14.57
C PHE A 262 -2.19 -6.71 -16.07
N ASN A 263 -2.50 -5.72 -16.90
CA ASN A 263 -2.32 -5.75 -18.35
C ASN A 263 -1.49 -4.55 -18.79
N ALA A 264 -0.17 -4.70 -18.84
CA ALA A 264 0.71 -3.63 -19.29
C ALA A 264 0.42 -3.24 -20.76
N VAL A 265 0.49 -1.94 -21.07
CA VAL A 265 0.29 -1.41 -22.43
C VAL A 265 1.00 -2.25 -23.50
N GLN A 266 0.35 -2.43 -24.65
CA GLN A 266 0.83 -3.30 -25.73
C GLN A 266 2.04 -2.72 -26.50
N THR A 267 2.13 -1.39 -26.56
CA THR A 267 3.22 -0.67 -27.24
C THR A 267 3.57 0.61 -26.48
N GLY A 268 4.77 1.14 -26.72
CA GLY A 268 5.26 2.35 -26.05
C GLY A 268 5.78 2.10 -24.64
N GLN A 269 6.09 3.18 -23.93
CA GLN A 269 6.67 3.16 -22.59
C GLN A 269 5.65 2.66 -21.56
N VAL A 270 6.00 1.63 -20.79
CA VAL A 270 5.22 1.15 -19.65
C VAL A 270 5.64 1.94 -18.41
N ASN A 271 4.72 2.69 -17.81
CA ASN A 271 4.95 3.34 -16.52
C ASN A 271 4.36 2.48 -15.39
N VAL A 272 5.06 2.44 -14.27
CA VAL A 272 4.69 1.64 -13.11
C VAL A 272 4.84 2.50 -11.87
N LYS A 273 3.78 2.58 -11.07
CA LYS A 273 3.77 3.22 -9.77
C LYS A 273 3.62 2.16 -8.69
N LEU A 274 4.43 2.23 -7.65
CA LEU A 274 4.38 1.37 -6.48
C LEU A 274 3.94 2.19 -5.27
N GLY A 275 3.10 1.60 -4.43
CA GLY A 275 2.71 2.09 -3.12
C GLY A 275 3.04 1.05 -2.06
N LEU A 276 3.51 1.47 -0.88
CA LEU A 276 3.83 0.60 0.24
C LEU A 276 3.44 1.24 1.57
N MET A 277 3.03 0.41 2.52
CA MET A 277 2.97 0.77 3.94
C MET A 277 3.68 -0.30 4.78
N ALA A 278 4.55 0.17 5.66
CA ALA A 278 5.40 -0.65 6.52
C ALA A 278 5.59 0.02 7.89
N GLY A 279 6.05 -0.77 8.86
CA GLY A 279 6.23 -0.35 10.24
C GLY A 279 7.52 -0.88 10.87
N GLU A 280 7.94 -0.21 11.95
CA GLU A 280 9.17 -0.32 12.74
C GLU A 280 10.48 0.16 12.08
N GLY A 281 10.69 -0.07 10.79
CA GLY A 281 11.96 0.22 10.09
C GLY A 281 12.66 1.53 10.49
N ASP A 282 13.91 1.42 10.93
CA ASP A 282 14.64 2.45 11.65
C ASP A 282 15.56 3.27 10.73
N ARG A 283 15.47 4.60 10.82
CA ARG A 283 16.25 5.49 9.94
C ARG A 283 17.78 5.32 10.08
N SER A 284 18.27 4.99 11.27
CA SER A 284 19.70 4.85 11.55
C SER A 284 20.26 3.45 11.32
N ILE A 285 19.39 2.46 11.09
CA ILE A 285 19.77 1.08 10.82
C ILE A 285 19.74 0.86 9.31
N SER A 286 20.76 0.21 8.75
CA SER A 286 20.84 -0.09 7.33
C SER A 286 20.87 -1.59 7.10
N GLY A 287 20.64 -2.02 5.86
CA GLY A 287 20.74 -3.40 5.41
C GLY A 287 19.42 -4.01 4.96
N ASP A 288 18.32 -3.30 5.14
CA ASP A 288 17.03 -3.61 4.52
C ASP A 288 16.96 -3.09 3.08
N TYR A 289 16.11 -3.77 2.30
CA TYR A 289 15.94 -3.49 0.89
C TYR A 289 14.55 -3.91 0.39
N PHE A 290 14.15 -3.28 -0.70
CA PHE A 290 13.00 -3.69 -1.50
C PHE A 290 13.39 -3.77 -2.97
N ASN A 291 13.01 -4.83 -3.66
CA ASN A 291 13.38 -5.09 -5.05
C ASN A 291 12.15 -5.44 -5.89
N ILE A 292 12.29 -5.25 -7.20
CA ILE A 292 11.38 -5.78 -8.23
C ILE A 292 12.17 -6.65 -9.21
N GLN A 293 11.56 -7.72 -9.68
CA GLN A 293 12.16 -8.56 -10.71
C GLN A 293 12.08 -7.87 -12.07
N ARG A 294 13.21 -7.83 -12.79
CA ARG A 294 13.29 -7.29 -14.15
C ARG A 294 12.82 -8.30 -15.18
N SER A 295 11.93 -7.88 -16.06
CA SER A 295 11.45 -8.69 -17.18
C SER A 295 12.54 -8.99 -18.21
N SER A 296 13.51 -8.09 -18.37
CA SER A 296 14.55 -8.22 -19.40
C SER A 296 15.51 -9.38 -19.18
N ASP A 297 15.81 -9.72 -17.92
CA ASP A 297 16.86 -10.67 -17.57
C ASP A 297 16.62 -11.47 -16.27
N ASN A 298 15.43 -11.35 -15.67
CA ASN A 298 15.03 -12.00 -14.41
C ASN A 298 15.88 -11.64 -13.17
N ASN A 299 16.77 -10.65 -13.28
CA ASN A 299 17.54 -10.14 -12.15
C ASN A 299 16.70 -9.19 -11.28
N TRP A 300 17.16 -8.95 -10.06
CA TRP A 300 16.51 -8.03 -9.12
C TRP A 300 17.03 -6.61 -9.30
N GLN A 301 16.10 -5.66 -9.48
CA GLN A 301 16.38 -4.23 -9.37
C GLN A 301 16.04 -3.76 -7.97
N THR A 302 17.04 -3.25 -7.25
CA THR A 302 16.82 -2.61 -5.95
C THR A 302 16.16 -1.26 -6.13
N LEU A 303 15.13 -1.02 -5.34
CA LEU A 303 14.29 0.16 -5.39
C LEU A 303 14.72 1.15 -4.30
N SER A 304 14.45 2.42 -4.57
CA SER A 304 14.52 3.53 -3.63
C SER A 304 13.66 4.67 -4.17
N HIS A 305 13.42 5.67 -3.33
CA HIS A 305 12.76 6.93 -3.68
C HIS A 305 13.52 8.10 -3.06
N SER A 306 13.04 9.32 -3.29
CA SER A 306 13.77 10.57 -3.01
C SER A 306 14.09 10.86 -1.54
N VAL A 307 13.68 10.01 -0.59
CA VAL A 307 13.89 10.23 0.86
C VAL A 307 14.40 8.98 1.60
N ASN A 308 14.78 7.93 0.85
CA ASN A 308 15.43 6.73 1.38
C ASN A 308 16.63 6.34 0.51
N SER A 309 17.23 5.18 0.77
CA SER A 309 18.35 4.65 -0.01
C SER A 309 18.15 3.18 -0.35
N THR A 310 18.93 2.66 -1.31
CA THR A 310 18.83 1.25 -1.72
C THR A 310 19.30 0.25 -0.65
N ASN A 311 20.01 0.70 0.38
CA ASN A 311 20.49 -0.12 1.51
C ASN A 311 19.81 0.28 2.83
N ASN A 312 18.79 1.11 2.77
CA ASN A 312 17.92 1.45 3.89
C ASN A 312 16.62 2.00 3.27
N PHE A 313 15.75 1.07 2.86
CA PHE A 313 14.50 1.38 2.18
C PHE A 313 13.39 1.74 3.17
N PHE A 314 13.31 1.01 4.28
CA PHE A 314 12.36 1.21 5.38
C PHE A 314 13.03 2.03 6.48
N ASN A 315 13.00 3.35 6.33
CA ASN A 315 13.81 4.28 7.12
C ASN A 315 12.94 5.30 7.87
N SER A 316 11.72 4.89 8.25
CA SER A 316 10.72 5.74 8.92
C SER A 316 10.28 6.96 8.10
N SER A 317 10.28 6.86 6.77
CA SER A 317 9.94 7.99 5.91
C SER A 317 8.52 7.91 5.35
N ILE A 318 7.87 9.06 5.25
CA ILE A 318 6.58 9.19 4.58
C ILE A 318 6.77 10.01 3.30
N GLN A 319 6.70 9.33 2.15
CA GLN A 319 6.84 9.91 0.82
C GLN A 319 5.60 9.65 -0.03
N THR A 320 4.62 10.53 0.14
CA THR A 320 3.29 10.40 -0.47
C THR A 320 3.00 11.51 -1.47
N GLY A 321 3.99 11.92 -2.26
CA GLY A 321 3.81 12.94 -3.31
C GLY A 321 3.60 14.36 -2.79
N GLY A 322 4.05 14.66 -1.57
CA GLY A 322 4.02 16.01 -0.99
C GLY A 322 2.72 16.39 -0.30
N ASN A 323 1.83 15.41 -0.02
CA ASN A 323 0.65 15.64 0.81
C ASN A 323 1.04 16.26 2.15
N THR A 324 0.37 17.36 2.54
CA THR A 324 0.64 18.03 3.81
C THR A 324 0.20 17.17 4.98
N ARG A 325 1.03 17.11 6.03
CA ARG A 325 0.83 16.28 7.21
C ARG A 325 0.95 17.10 8.48
N ASN A 326 0.25 16.69 9.52
CA ASN A 326 0.45 17.21 10.88
C ASN A 326 0.53 16.03 11.86
N PRO A 327 1.69 15.78 12.49
CA PRO A 327 2.96 16.50 12.33
C PRO A 327 3.61 16.21 10.97
N ASN A 328 4.58 17.04 10.57
CA ASN A 328 5.37 16.83 9.35
C ASN A 328 6.81 16.45 9.70
N LEU A 329 6.99 15.26 10.27
CA LEU A 329 8.29 14.76 10.71
C LEU A 329 9.07 14.12 9.57
N VAL A 330 10.40 14.25 9.62
CA VAL A 330 11.33 13.59 8.69
C VAL A 330 11.48 12.11 9.08
N ASN A 331 11.79 11.88 10.35
CA ASN A 331 11.74 10.56 11.01
C ASN A 331 10.36 10.38 11.65
N ASN A 332 9.59 9.40 11.18
CA ASN A 332 8.26 9.05 11.69
C ASN A 332 8.30 7.88 12.69
N THR A 333 9.50 7.54 13.16
CA THR A 333 9.79 6.65 14.29
C THR A 333 9.09 5.31 14.16
N GLY A 334 9.45 4.58 13.12
CA GLY A 334 8.95 3.26 12.77
C GLY A 334 7.73 3.26 11.86
N LEU A 335 7.49 4.30 11.05
CA LEU A 335 6.39 4.28 10.07
C LEU A 335 6.89 4.69 8.68
N ASP A 336 6.70 3.79 7.72
CA ASP A 336 7.05 4.00 6.32
C ASP A 336 5.80 3.96 5.45
N ILE A 337 5.54 5.05 4.72
CA ILE A 337 4.43 5.14 3.76
C ILE A 337 4.95 5.80 2.51
N SER A 338 5.07 5.04 1.43
CA SER A 338 5.67 5.56 0.20
C SER A 338 4.82 5.25 -1.02
N MET A 339 4.76 6.21 -1.94
CA MET A 339 4.36 5.96 -3.31
C MET A 339 5.30 6.66 -4.29
N PHE A 340 5.77 5.93 -5.29
CA PHE A 340 6.75 6.42 -6.25
C PHE A 340 6.68 5.65 -7.57
N ASN A 341 7.19 6.27 -8.63
CA ASN A 341 7.31 5.61 -9.92
C ASN A 341 8.56 4.74 -9.95
N ILE A 342 8.42 3.50 -10.44
CA ILE A 342 9.56 2.61 -10.68
C ILE A 342 10.20 3.02 -12.01
N PRO A 343 11.52 3.32 -12.04
CA PRO A 343 12.24 3.54 -13.29
C PRO A 343 12.18 2.30 -14.17
N ASN A 344 11.60 2.44 -15.38
CA ASN A 344 11.41 1.35 -16.33
C ASN A 344 11.97 1.69 -17.74
N PRO A 345 13.22 2.17 -17.87
CA PRO A 345 13.78 2.58 -19.16
C PRO A 345 13.80 1.41 -20.14
N GLY A 346 13.30 1.64 -21.36
CA GLY A 346 13.24 0.60 -22.39
C GLY A 346 12.35 -0.60 -22.01
N ASN A 347 11.43 -0.43 -21.05
CA ASN A 347 10.55 -1.48 -20.52
C ASN A 347 11.31 -2.69 -19.92
N ALA A 348 12.51 -2.45 -19.36
CA ALA A 348 13.37 -3.50 -18.82
C ALA A 348 12.88 -4.12 -17.49
N VAL A 349 12.06 -3.41 -16.73
CA VAL A 349 11.46 -3.89 -15.48
C VAL A 349 10.13 -4.57 -15.75
N ILE A 350 9.20 -3.85 -16.40
CA ILE A 350 7.92 -4.38 -16.86
C ILE A 350 7.84 -4.17 -18.37
N ALA A 351 7.75 -5.27 -19.11
CA ALA A 351 7.63 -5.30 -20.55
C ALA A 351 6.19 -4.99 -21.03
N ASN A 352 6.05 -4.63 -22.30
CA ASN A 352 4.73 -4.57 -22.94
C ASN A 352 4.04 -5.94 -22.88
N ASN A 353 2.71 -5.96 -22.71
CA ASN A 353 1.90 -7.19 -22.58
C ASN A 353 2.22 -8.08 -21.36
N GLN A 354 3.10 -7.64 -20.44
CA GLN A 354 3.37 -8.38 -19.22
C GLN A 354 2.17 -8.33 -18.28
N THR A 355 1.91 -9.43 -17.58
CA THR A 355 0.74 -9.58 -16.70
C THR A 355 1.06 -9.99 -15.27
N SER A 356 2.35 -10.16 -14.95
CA SER A 356 2.81 -10.47 -13.60
C SER A 356 4.22 -9.95 -13.35
N THR A 357 4.56 -9.75 -12.09
CA THR A 357 5.93 -9.49 -11.63
C THR A 357 6.07 -10.00 -10.20
N THR A 358 7.28 -9.97 -9.66
CA THR A 358 7.55 -10.36 -8.27
C THR A 358 8.30 -9.25 -7.58
N LEU A 359 7.84 -8.89 -6.38
CA LEU A 359 8.54 -8.02 -5.46
C LEU A 359 9.34 -8.87 -4.46
N ARG A 360 10.49 -8.39 -4.01
CA ARG A 360 11.32 -9.08 -3.00
C ARG A 360 11.83 -8.12 -1.94
N TYR A 361 11.68 -8.51 -0.69
CA TYR A 361 12.10 -7.73 0.46
C TYR A 361 12.96 -8.57 1.41
N GLY A 362 13.73 -7.91 2.26
CA GLY A 362 14.56 -8.55 3.27
C GLY A 362 15.33 -7.53 4.10
N SER A 363 16.10 -8.03 5.05
CA SER A 363 16.99 -7.24 5.90
C SER A 363 18.28 -8.00 6.16
N THR A 364 19.24 -7.35 6.79
CA THR A 364 20.38 -7.99 7.45
C THR A 364 20.50 -7.62 8.92
N GLN A 365 19.82 -6.55 9.36
CA GLN A 365 19.92 -6.00 10.72
C GLN A 365 18.55 -5.61 11.25
N ASP A 366 17.82 -4.81 10.48
CA ASP A 366 16.56 -4.19 10.91
C ASP A 366 15.39 -5.17 11.00
N THR A 367 14.48 -4.91 11.94
CA THR A 367 13.19 -5.59 12.06
C THR A 367 12.11 -4.68 11.47
N TYR A 368 11.15 -5.25 10.75
CA TYR A 368 10.02 -4.44 10.25
C TYR A 368 8.85 -5.32 9.84
N VAL A 369 7.71 -4.68 9.62
CA VAL A 369 6.54 -5.30 8.97
C VAL A 369 6.16 -4.57 7.69
N ILE A 370 5.68 -5.31 6.69
CA ILE A 370 4.98 -4.74 5.54
C ILE A 370 3.55 -5.24 5.62
N PHE A 371 2.58 -4.35 5.46
CA PHE A 371 1.17 -4.71 5.58
C PHE A 371 0.30 -4.28 4.39
N MET A 372 0.81 -3.43 3.50
CA MET A 372 0.12 -3.09 2.25
C MET A 372 1.13 -2.83 1.14
N ALA A 373 0.82 -3.32 -0.07
CA ALA A 373 1.49 -2.96 -1.31
C ALA A 373 0.44 -2.64 -2.38
N ALA A 374 0.68 -1.64 -3.22
CA ALA A 374 -0.19 -1.32 -4.34
C ALA A 374 0.63 -1.10 -5.61
N MET A 375 0.08 -1.47 -6.77
CA MET A 375 0.74 -1.25 -8.04
C MET A 375 -0.26 -0.67 -9.04
N ALA A 376 0.16 0.38 -9.76
CA ALA A 376 -0.56 0.89 -10.92
C ALA A 376 0.35 0.75 -12.13
N VAL A 377 -0.13 0.06 -13.16
CA VAL A 377 0.59 -0.14 -14.42
C VAL A 377 -0.21 0.55 -15.51
N ASP A 378 0.47 1.35 -16.34
CA ASP A 378 -0.16 1.90 -17.56
C ASP A 378 -0.74 0.74 -18.37
N ALA A 379 -2.04 0.81 -18.64
CA ALA A 379 -2.82 -0.19 -19.36
C ALA A 379 -3.39 0.41 -20.64
N TYR A 380 -3.79 -0.45 -21.58
CA TYR A 380 -4.49 -0.02 -22.79
C TYR A 380 -5.85 -0.70 -22.86
N ILE A 381 -6.90 0.11 -22.80
CA ILE A 381 -8.26 -0.33 -23.13
C ILE A 381 -8.65 0.39 -24.43
N PRO A 382 -9.02 -0.34 -25.49
CA PRO A 382 -9.55 0.27 -26.70
C PRO A 382 -10.81 1.06 -26.34
N ASP A 383 -10.82 2.37 -26.56
CA ASP A 383 -12.06 3.15 -26.54
C ASP A 383 -12.80 2.86 -27.85
N PRO A 384 -14.01 2.23 -27.83
CA PRO A 384 -14.81 2.12 -29.03
C PRO A 384 -15.36 3.51 -29.36
N GLU A 385 -14.69 4.24 -30.26
CA GLU A 385 -15.27 5.44 -30.83
C GLU A 385 -16.44 5.06 -31.74
N GLY A 386 -17.65 5.16 -31.18
CA GLY A 386 -18.88 5.06 -31.95
C GLY A 386 -18.99 6.25 -32.89
N VAL A 387 -18.51 6.11 -34.14
CA VAL A 387 -18.72 7.12 -35.18
C VAL A 387 -20.21 7.13 -35.55
N MET A 388 -20.98 7.99 -34.89
CA MET A 388 -22.34 8.34 -35.31
C MET A 388 -22.26 9.23 -36.55
N SER A 389 -22.07 8.60 -37.72
CA SER A 389 -22.28 9.26 -39.00
C SER A 389 -23.78 9.43 -39.21
N LEU A 390 -24.27 10.67 -39.19
CA LEU A 390 -25.58 10.99 -39.75
C LEU A 390 -25.49 10.77 -41.27
N VAL A 391 -25.82 9.56 -41.72
CA VAL A 391 -26.07 9.32 -43.13
C VAL A 391 -27.35 10.07 -43.48
N THR A 392 -27.21 11.32 -43.94
CA THR A 392 -28.31 12.04 -44.56
C THR A 392 -28.69 11.29 -45.82
N ILE A 393 -29.70 10.43 -45.73
CA ILE A 393 -30.26 9.73 -46.87
C ILE A 393 -30.89 10.81 -47.78
N MET A 394 -30.23 11.12 -48.91
CA MET A 394 -30.72 12.02 -49.97
C MET A 394 -31.94 11.45 -50.73
N VAL A 395 -32.86 10.75 -50.05
CA VAL A 395 -34.12 10.29 -50.65
C VAL A 395 -35.02 11.48 -50.97
N TYR A 396 -35.01 12.53 -50.15
CA TYR A 396 -35.78 13.75 -50.42
C TYR A 396 -35.27 14.53 -51.63
N GLN A 397 -33.95 14.63 -51.84
CA GLN A 397 -33.41 15.34 -53.00
C GLN A 397 -33.67 14.59 -54.31
N ARG A 398 -33.61 13.25 -54.32
CA ARG A 398 -33.98 12.45 -55.50
C ARG A 398 -35.48 12.48 -55.79
N LEU A 399 -36.34 12.42 -54.77
CA LEU A 399 -37.79 12.56 -54.98
C LEU A 399 -38.17 13.95 -55.49
N LEU A 400 -37.56 15.01 -54.94
CA LEU A 400 -37.82 16.39 -55.38
C LEU A 400 -37.34 16.60 -56.82
N LEU A 401 -36.18 16.04 -57.21
CA LEU A 401 -35.68 16.12 -58.58
C LEU A 401 -36.57 15.33 -59.56
N GLN A 402 -37.08 14.15 -59.17
CA GLN A 402 -38.03 13.37 -59.98
C GLN A 402 -39.39 14.06 -60.13
N LEU A 403 -39.90 14.67 -59.05
CA LEU A 403 -41.15 15.46 -59.08
C LEU A 403 -41.00 16.72 -59.94
N LEU A 404 -39.86 17.43 -59.85
CA LEU A 404 -39.56 18.58 -60.70
C LEU A 404 -39.40 18.19 -62.18
N LEU A 405 -38.80 17.03 -62.47
CA LEU A 405 -38.69 16.47 -63.82
C LEU A 405 -40.05 16.02 -64.39
N GLN A 406 -40.94 15.47 -63.56
CA GLN A 406 -42.33 15.16 -63.95
C GLN A 406 -43.17 16.43 -64.16
N ALA A 407 -43.05 17.43 -63.28
CA ALA A 407 -43.74 18.71 -63.42
C ALA A 407 -43.33 19.47 -64.69
N LYS A 408 -42.05 19.41 -65.09
CA LYS A 408 -41.58 20.01 -66.35
C LYS A 408 -42.14 19.33 -67.61
N LYS A 409 -42.47 18.04 -67.53
CA LYS A 409 -43.14 17.29 -68.62
C LYS A 409 -44.65 17.58 -68.73
N LEU A 410 -45.27 18.13 -67.69
CA LEU A 410 -46.72 18.32 -67.58
C LEU A 410 -47.18 19.78 -67.78
N ASN A 411 -46.33 20.66 -68.34
CA ASN A 411 -46.70 22.05 -68.63
C ASN A 411 -47.66 22.17 -69.83
N THR A 412 -48.93 21.83 -69.60
CA THR A 412 -50.10 22.56 -70.12
C THR A 412 -50.59 23.50 -69.01
N PRO A 413 -51.01 24.74 -69.31
CA PRO A 413 -51.16 25.78 -68.29
C PRO A 413 -52.48 25.62 -67.54
N SER A 414 -52.43 25.48 -66.21
CA SER A 414 -53.61 25.68 -65.37
C SER A 414 -53.22 26.35 -64.05
N LYS A 415 -54.02 27.37 -63.72
CA LYS A 415 -53.99 28.20 -62.51
C LYS A 415 -53.94 27.35 -61.23
N TYR A 416 -53.52 28.00 -60.15
CA TYR A 416 -53.52 27.59 -58.74
C TYR A 416 -52.24 26.94 -58.23
N LEU A 417 -51.30 27.77 -57.78
CA LEU A 417 -50.42 27.39 -56.66
C LEU A 417 -50.01 28.63 -55.86
N THR A 418 -50.85 29.00 -54.90
CA THR A 418 -50.44 29.78 -53.73
C THR A 418 -50.86 29.01 -52.50
N LYS A 419 -49.91 28.31 -51.87
CA LYS A 419 -49.81 28.29 -50.42
C LYS A 419 -48.43 27.82 -49.98
N GLU A 420 -47.96 28.51 -48.95
CA GLU A 420 -46.65 28.48 -48.33
C GLU A 420 -46.26 27.10 -47.81
N LEU A 421 -44.95 26.84 -47.79
CA LEU A 421 -44.32 25.89 -46.89
C LEU A 421 -43.27 26.66 -46.08
N LYS A 422 -43.63 27.02 -44.85
CA LYS A 422 -42.70 27.08 -43.73
C LYS A 422 -42.64 25.68 -43.13
N ILE A 423 -41.46 25.09 -43.14
CA ILE A 423 -40.70 24.44 -42.04
C ILE A 423 -39.42 23.89 -42.67
#